data_AF-A0A509EAG7-F1
#
_entry.id   AF-A0A509EAG7-F1
#
_cell.length_a   1.000
_cell.length_b   1.000
_cell.length_c   1.000
_cell.angle_alpha   90.00
_cell.angle_beta   90.00
_cell.angle_gamma   90.00
#
_symmetry.space_group_name_H-M   'P 1'
#
loop_
_entity.id
_entity.type
_entity.pdbx_description
1 polymer ?
#
loop_
_entity_poly.entity_id
_entity_poly.type
_entity_poly.pdbx_seq_one_letter_code
_entity_poly.pdbx_strand_id
1 'polypeptide(L)'
;MRNEGPYIPEWLAYHRAIGFTDIVICTNDCVDGSPALLDRIQALGLLTHLPHTVAPGDKPQLAAYARAERLPILSEADWVMVLDADEFLNIHVGQGRVTDLITAVPGSTAILVNWRVFGSSRHRTWSPDFLTERFTRAAPLEHGVNRPYKTLFTQAEVYGCKLLPHQPRFPHSDALGTLRYVNGAGATLPAYFYDESHGDFLQSEPGAVSWKLAQVNHYNTRSWEDYVVKHRRGGGLNVEWSRETNWPVFDRNEEEDLSIAVRLPAVRASYDKLMMDEGVRTLHEQCCRFYAAHVAALTRDVTAAQCGTGPF
;
A
#
# COMPACT_ATOMS: atom_id res chain seq x y z
N MET A 1 0.34 -3.66 8.77
CA MET A 1 1.07 -2.40 9.05
C MET A 1 1.87 -2.57 10.33
N ARG A 2 3.16 -2.20 10.33
CA ARG A 2 4.02 -2.28 11.52
C ARG A 2 4.81 -0.99 11.66
N ASN A 3 4.63 -0.27 12.76
CA ASN A 3 5.26 1.03 13.02
C ASN A 3 5.01 2.06 11.92
N GLU A 4 3.76 2.20 11.46
CA GLU A 4 3.36 3.14 10.39
C GLU A 4 2.46 4.27 10.95
N GLY A 5 2.49 4.48 12.27
CA GLY A 5 1.66 5.45 12.99
C GLY A 5 1.56 6.84 12.34
N PRO A 6 2.68 7.45 11.89
CA PRO A 6 2.64 8.75 11.22
C PRO A 6 1.80 8.77 9.93
N TYR A 7 1.71 7.64 9.22
CA TYR A 7 1.14 7.53 7.87
C TYR A 7 -0.30 7.03 7.85
N ILE A 8 -0.74 6.33 8.90
CA ILE A 8 -2.08 5.74 9.01
C ILE A 8 -3.20 6.77 8.74
N PRO A 9 -3.20 7.98 9.33
CA PRO A 9 -4.31 8.91 9.12
C PRO A 9 -4.47 9.43 7.70
N GLU A 10 -3.37 9.74 6.99
CA GLU A 10 -3.41 10.12 5.57
C GLU A 10 -3.94 8.95 4.72
N TRP A 11 -3.38 7.75 4.93
CA TRP A 11 -3.77 6.56 4.19
C TRP A 11 -5.26 6.25 4.36
N LEU A 12 -5.78 6.31 5.60
CA LEU A 12 -7.18 6.10 5.91
C LEU A 12 -8.07 7.18 5.27
N ALA A 13 -7.71 8.45 5.45
CA ALA A 13 -8.47 9.58 4.91
C ALA A 13 -8.55 9.50 3.37
N TYR A 14 -7.45 9.10 2.72
CA TYR A 14 -7.39 8.97 1.28
C TYR A 14 -8.32 7.87 0.76
N HIS A 15 -8.19 6.65 1.28
CA HIS A 15 -8.96 5.51 0.78
C HIS A 15 -10.46 5.68 1.03
N ARG A 16 -10.85 6.28 2.19
CA ARG A 16 -12.24 6.67 2.42
C ARG A 16 -12.72 7.74 1.46
N ALA A 17 -11.91 8.75 1.14
CA ALA A 17 -12.29 9.83 0.23
C ALA A 17 -12.58 9.34 -1.20
N ILE A 18 -11.84 8.34 -1.69
CA ILE A 18 -12.06 7.73 -3.01
C ILE A 18 -13.16 6.66 -3.01
N GLY A 19 -13.73 6.30 -1.85
CA GLY A 19 -14.95 5.50 -1.76
C GLY A 19 -14.80 4.09 -1.17
N PHE A 20 -13.67 3.75 -0.54
CA PHE A 20 -13.63 2.55 0.30
C PHE A 20 -14.49 2.78 1.56
N THR A 21 -15.49 1.93 1.76
CA THR A 21 -16.43 2.00 2.90
C THR A 21 -15.91 1.24 4.11
N ASP A 22 -15.29 0.09 3.83
CA ASP A 22 -14.85 -0.91 4.79
C ASP A 22 -13.33 -1.04 4.74
N ILE A 23 -12.67 -0.80 5.86
CA ILE A 23 -11.21 -0.79 5.96
C ILE A 23 -10.79 -1.69 7.11
N VAL A 24 -9.97 -2.69 6.81
CA VAL A 24 -9.36 -3.58 7.78
C VAL A 24 -7.86 -3.30 7.83
N ILE A 25 -7.35 -2.88 8.98
CA ILE A 25 -5.91 -2.70 9.20
C ILE A 25 -5.41 -3.75 10.16
N CYS A 26 -4.54 -4.63 9.66
CA CYS A 26 -3.86 -5.61 10.49
C CYS A 26 -2.55 -5.04 11.03
N THR A 27 -2.28 -5.18 12.33
CA THR A 27 -0.99 -4.83 12.92
C THR A 27 -0.29 -6.03 13.52
N ASN A 28 1.04 -5.97 13.55
CA ASN A 28 1.88 -6.93 14.26
C ASN A 28 3.11 -6.27 14.84
N ASP A 29 3.48 -6.72 16.03
CA ASP A 29 4.77 -6.44 16.66
C ASP A 29 5.17 -4.96 16.60
N CYS A 30 4.17 -4.08 16.75
CA CYS A 30 4.38 -2.64 16.78
C CYS A 30 5.04 -2.27 18.10
N VAL A 31 6.05 -1.41 18.01
CA VAL A 31 6.76 -0.83 19.17
C VAL A 31 6.51 0.69 19.28
N ASP A 32 5.70 1.23 18.36
CA ASP A 32 5.22 2.62 18.39
C ASP A 32 3.76 2.70 18.86
N GLY A 33 3.15 3.89 18.76
CA GLY A 33 1.76 4.12 19.11
C GLY A 33 0.72 3.62 18.10
N SER A 34 1.11 2.93 17.01
CA SER A 34 0.19 2.52 15.94
C SER A 34 -1.03 1.75 16.44
N PRO A 35 -0.90 0.74 17.34
CA PRO A 35 -2.06 -0.02 17.80
C PRO A 35 -3.07 0.84 18.56
N ALA A 36 -2.60 1.68 19.49
CA ALA A 36 -3.47 2.55 20.27
C ALA A 36 -4.19 3.58 19.38
N LEU A 37 -3.48 4.15 18.40
CA LEU A 37 -4.08 5.02 17.39
C LEU A 37 -5.21 4.31 16.63
N LEU A 38 -4.95 3.10 16.13
CA LEU A 38 -5.94 2.32 15.38
C LEU A 38 -7.13 1.88 16.25
N ASP A 39 -6.91 1.52 17.52
CA ASP A 39 -7.97 1.19 18.47
C ASP A 39 -8.88 2.40 18.70
N ARG A 40 -8.31 3.61 18.82
CA ARG A 40 -9.10 4.84 18.95
C ARG A 40 -9.92 5.12 17.69
N ILE A 41 -9.33 4.96 16.52
CA ILE A 41 -10.04 5.16 15.24
C ILE A 41 -11.14 4.10 15.04
N GLN A 42 -10.90 2.86 15.44
CA GLN A 42 -11.92 1.80 15.46
C GLN A 42 -13.08 2.16 16.39
N ALA A 43 -12.82 2.74 17.56
CA ALA A 43 -13.88 3.18 18.48
C ALA A 43 -14.77 4.29 17.88
N LEU A 44 -14.30 5.01 16.86
CA LEU A 44 -15.09 5.96 16.07
C LEU A 44 -15.88 5.30 14.93
N GLY A 45 -15.74 3.99 14.73
CA GLY A 45 -16.41 3.24 13.66
C GLY A 45 -15.82 3.47 12.26
N LEU A 46 -14.57 3.93 12.17
CA LEU A 46 -13.97 4.35 10.89
C LEU A 46 -13.14 3.24 10.20
N LEU A 47 -12.77 2.19 10.93
CA LEU A 47 -12.06 1.00 10.44
C LEU A 47 -12.22 -0.17 11.41
N THR A 48 -11.86 -1.37 10.97
CA THR A 48 -11.60 -2.54 11.81
C THR A 48 -10.11 -2.70 12.02
N HIS A 49 -9.66 -2.71 13.28
CA HIS A 49 -8.28 -2.96 13.66
C HIS A 49 -8.14 -4.44 14.07
N LEU A 50 -7.23 -5.14 13.39
CA LEU A 50 -6.93 -6.55 13.65
C LEU A 50 -5.49 -6.72 14.15
N PRO A 51 -5.24 -6.56 15.46
CA PRO A 51 -3.92 -6.87 16.01
C PRO A 51 -3.67 -8.37 15.97
N HIS A 52 -2.42 -8.76 15.70
CA HIS A 52 -1.98 -10.14 15.83
C HIS A 52 -0.51 -10.25 16.23
N THR A 53 -0.19 -11.38 16.85
CA THR A 53 1.18 -11.79 17.15
C THR A 53 1.62 -12.79 16.09
N VAL A 54 2.84 -12.61 15.57
CA VAL A 54 3.40 -13.49 14.55
C VAL A 54 4.13 -14.65 15.24
N ALA A 55 3.78 -15.89 14.90
CA ALA A 55 4.49 -17.04 15.45
C ALA A 55 5.91 -17.13 14.83
N PRO A 56 6.90 -17.67 15.57
CA PRO A 56 8.24 -17.85 15.02
C PRO A 56 8.23 -18.63 13.70
N GLY A 57 8.83 -18.07 12.66
CA GLY A 57 8.90 -18.67 11.32
C GLY A 57 7.76 -18.28 10.37
N ASP A 58 6.66 -17.71 10.88
CA ASP A 58 5.57 -17.23 10.03
C ASP A 58 5.98 -15.99 9.23
N LYS A 59 5.34 -15.82 8.07
CA LYS A 59 5.38 -14.56 7.31
C LYS A 59 4.28 -13.64 7.86
N PRO A 60 4.62 -12.53 8.54
CA PRO A 60 3.64 -11.64 9.18
C PRO A 60 2.47 -11.26 8.28
N GLN A 61 2.75 -10.94 7.02
CA GLN A 61 1.74 -10.46 6.09
C GLN A 61 0.73 -11.56 5.71
N LEU A 62 1.19 -12.80 5.49
CA LEU A 62 0.30 -13.92 5.18
C LEU A 62 -0.51 -14.35 6.42
N ALA A 63 0.10 -14.31 7.60
CA ALA A 63 -0.61 -14.59 8.86
C ALA A 63 -1.73 -13.56 9.11
N ALA A 64 -1.48 -12.28 8.82
CA ALA A 64 -2.49 -11.23 8.86
C ALA A 64 -3.65 -11.51 7.89
N TYR A 65 -3.36 -11.84 6.64
CA TYR A 65 -4.36 -12.15 5.62
C TYR A 65 -5.23 -13.34 6.00
N ALA A 66 -4.63 -14.44 6.45
CA ALA A 66 -5.38 -15.62 6.90
C ALA A 66 -6.33 -15.33 8.07
N ARG A 67 -6.03 -14.32 8.90
CA ARG A 67 -6.94 -13.85 9.96
C ARG A 67 -8.02 -12.92 9.41
N ALA A 68 -7.66 -11.98 8.54
CA ALA A 68 -8.60 -11.06 7.92
C ALA A 68 -9.63 -11.79 7.04
N GLU A 69 -9.26 -12.90 6.40
CA GLU A 69 -10.16 -13.75 5.62
C GLU A 69 -11.33 -14.33 6.41
N ARG A 70 -11.22 -14.38 7.74
CA ARG A 70 -12.26 -14.90 8.64
C ARG A 70 -13.24 -13.83 9.11
N LEU A 71 -13.01 -12.57 8.76
CA LEU A 71 -13.89 -11.47 9.16
C LEU A 71 -15.16 -11.45 8.28
N PRO A 72 -16.36 -11.27 8.88
CA PRO A 72 -17.61 -11.16 8.11
C PRO A 72 -17.57 -10.06 7.05
N ILE A 73 -16.86 -8.96 7.34
CA ILE A 73 -16.69 -7.82 6.44
C ILE A 73 -16.11 -8.21 5.06
N LEU A 74 -15.33 -9.29 4.97
CA LEU A 74 -14.80 -9.76 3.69
C LEU A 74 -15.87 -10.49 2.87
N SER A 75 -16.72 -11.30 3.51
CA SER A 75 -17.81 -12.00 2.83
C SER A 75 -18.96 -11.08 2.41
N GLU A 76 -19.06 -9.91 3.03
CA GLU A 76 -20.08 -8.90 2.74
C GLU A 76 -19.60 -7.84 1.73
N ALA A 77 -18.31 -7.82 1.39
CA ALA A 77 -17.73 -6.82 0.52
C ALA A 77 -18.10 -7.04 -0.96
N ASP A 78 -18.55 -5.98 -1.63
CA ASP A 78 -18.81 -6.00 -3.08
C ASP A 78 -17.51 -6.15 -3.88
N TRP A 79 -16.47 -5.43 -3.45
CA TRP A 79 -15.14 -5.42 -4.06
C TRP A 79 -14.07 -5.29 -2.97
N VAL A 80 -12.93 -5.93 -3.20
CA VAL A 80 -11.84 -6.09 -2.24
C VAL A 80 -10.53 -5.69 -2.90
N MET A 81 -9.67 -4.99 -2.17
CA MET A 81 -8.31 -4.69 -2.59
C MET A 81 -7.37 -4.76 -1.39
N VAL A 82 -6.19 -5.32 -1.60
CA VAL A 82 -5.10 -5.33 -0.61
C VAL A 82 -4.09 -4.26 -0.99
N LEU A 83 -3.79 -3.36 -0.06
CA LEU A 83 -2.84 -2.25 -0.24
C LEU A 83 -1.90 -2.15 0.97
N ASP A 84 -0.63 -1.90 0.70
CA ASP A 84 0.37 -1.61 1.70
C ASP A 84 0.26 -0.16 2.20
N ALA A 85 0.91 0.15 3.34
CA ALA A 85 0.82 1.48 3.99
C ALA A 85 1.46 2.62 3.18
N ASP A 86 2.19 2.29 2.12
CA ASP A 86 2.83 3.19 1.17
C ASP A 86 2.23 3.10 -0.24
N GLU A 87 1.02 2.56 -0.36
CA GLU A 87 0.32 2.40 -1.62
C GLU A 87 -1.02 3.13 -1.63
N PHE A 88 -1.26 3.87 -2.71
CA PHE A 88 -2.46 4.70 -2.88
C PHE A 88 -3.07 4.43 -4.25
N LEU A 89 -4.33 3.98 -4.28
CA LEU A 89 -5.07 3.80 -5.54
C LEU A 89 -5.44 5.17 -6.13
N ASN A 90 -4.90 5.49 -7.30
CA ASN A 90 -5.12 6.74 -8.00
C ASN A 90 -5.90 6.49 -9.28
N ILE A 91 -7.13 7.01 -9.35
CA ILE A 91 -8.12 6.70 -10.38
C ILE A 91 -8.26 7.92 -11.30
N HIS A 92 -8.10 7.69 -12.59
CA HIS A 92 -8.03 8.72 -13.63
C HIS A 92 -9.34 8.91 -14.40
N VAL A 93 -10.38 8.16 -14.05
CA VAL A 93 -11.70 8.21 -14.69
C VAL A 93 -12.78 8.73 -13.76
N GLY A 94 -13.83 9.31 -14.35
CA GLY A 94 -14.95 9.86 -13.62
C GLY A 94 -14.52 10.95 -12.64
N GLN A 95 -14.94 10.82 -11.38
CA GLN A 95 -14.55 11.71 -10.28
C GLN A 95 -13.36 11.17 -9.48
N GLY A 96 -12.70 10.11 -9.96
CA GLY A 96 -11.61 9.44 -9.26
C GLY A 96 -12.08 8.59 -8.08
N ARG A 97 -13.29 8.03 -8.15
CA ARG A 97 -13.84 7.12 -7.14
C ARG A 97 -13.70 5.65 -7.56
N VAL A 98 -13.66 4.75 -6.57
CA VAL A 98 -13.65 3.30 -6.80
C VAL A 98 -14.82 2.86 -7.68
N THR A 99 -16.01 3.44 -7.46
CA THR A 99 -17.20 3.18 -8.28
C THR A 99 -17.05 3.64 -9.74
N ASP A 100 -16.29 4.71 -10.00
CA ASP A 100 -16.02 5.17 -11.37
C ASP A 100 -15.13 4.17 -12.10
N LEU A 101 -14.12 3.63 -11.41
CA LEU A 101 -13.24 2.60 -11.96
C LEU A 101 -14.04 1.33 -12.28
N ILE A 102 -14.87 0.85 -11.35
CA ILE A 102 -15.71 -0.35 -11.57
C ILE A 102 -16.67 -0.14 -12.75
N THR A 103 -17.31 1.04 -12.83
CA THR A 103 -18.24 1.38 -13.92
C THR A 103 -17.57 1.44 -15.28
N ALA A 104 -16.29 1.83 -15.33
CA ALA A 104 -15.53 1.91 -16.57
C ALA A 104 -15.21 0.53 -17.21
N VAL A 105 -15.32 -0.56 -16.45
CA VAL A 105 -15.02 -1.93 -16.91
C VAL A 105 -16.16 -2.91 -16.57
N PRO A 106 -17.35 -2.72 -17.18
CA PRO A 106 -18.55 -3.49 -16.84
C PRO A 106 -18.34 -5.00 -17.08
N GLY A 107 -18.78 -5.82 -16.12
CA GLY A 107 -18.68 -7.27 -16.19
C GLY A 107 -17.29 -7.85 -15.89
N SER A 108 -16.31 -7.00 -15.55
CA SER A 108 -15.03 -7.48 -15.00
C SER A 108 -15.21 -8.00 -13.58
N THR A 109 -14.44 -9.03 -13.22
CA THR A 109 -14.39 -9.57 -11.85
C THR A 109 -13.12 -9.20 -11.12
N ALA A 110 -12.11 -8.69 -11.83
CA ALA A 110 -10.85 -8.21 -11.27
C ALA A 110 -10.20 -7.15 -12.17
N ILE A 111 -9.59 -6.15 -11.55
CA ILE A 111 -8.88 -5.05 -12.20
C ILE A 111 -7.45 -5.04 -11.65
N LEU A 112 -6.49 -5.43 -12.49
CA LEU A 112 -5.06 -5.46 -12.17
C LEU A 112 -4.48 -4.07 -12.45
N VAL A 113 -4.23 -3.32 -11.39
CA VAL A 113 -3.75 -1.94 -11.44
C VAL A 113 -2.25 -1.92 -11.18
N ASN A 114 -1.47 -1.59 -12.21
CA ASN A 114 -0.02 -1.50 -12.11
C ASN A 114 0.42 -0.43 -11.12
N TRP A 115 1.55 -0.70 -10.46
CA TRP A 115 2.27 0.31 -9.71
C TRP A 115 2.74 1.44 -10.63
N ARG A 116 2.81 2.65 -10.06
CA ARG A 116 3.75 3.70 -10.46
C ARG A 116 4.64 3.95 -9.27
N VAL A 117 5.92 3.63 -9.39
CA VAL A 117 6.86 3.75 -8.27
C VAL A 117 7.35 5.19 -8.17
N PHE A 118 7.12 5.78 -6.99
CA PHE A 118 7.57 7.11 -6.64
C PHE A 118 8.87 7.03 -5.85
N GLY A 119 9.79 7.93 -6.19
CA GLY A 119 11.03 8.12 -5.48
C GLY A 119 10.92 9.16 -4.37
N SER A 120 12.06 9.47 -3.78
CA SER A 120 12.22 10.42 -2.68
C SER A 120 11.87 11.85 -3.03
N SER A 121 11.64 12.17 -4.30
CA SER A 121 11.60 13.55 -4.80
C SER A 121 12.81 14.36 -4.35
N ARG A 122 13.94 13.66 -4.19
CA ARG A 122 15.23 14.17 -3.67
C ARG A 122 15.18 14.61 -2.20
N HIS A 123 14.10 14.33 -1.47
CA HIS A 123 14.04 14.56 -0.03
C HIS A 123 14.92 13.56 0.71
N ARG A 124 15.82 14.09 1.53
CA ARG A 124 16.65 13.28 2.43
C ARG A 124 16.04 13.16 3.82
N THR A 125 15.36 14.20 4.28
CA THR A 125 14.85 14.31 5.64
C THR A 125 13.41 13.83 5.77
N TRP A 126 13.11 13.21 6.91
CA TRP A 126 11.76 12.86 7.29
C TRP A 126 10.95 14.10 7.72
N SER A 127 9.64 14.06 7.45
CA SER A 127 8.63 14.97 8.02
C SER A 127 7.29 14.23 8.10
N PRO A 128 6.36 14.65 8.97
CA PRO A 128 5.04 14.04 9.08
C PRO A 128 4.05 14.57 8.02
N ASP A 129 4.49 15.35 7.03
CA ASP A 129 3.59 15.85 5.98
C ASP A 129 3.17 14.72 5.03
N PHE A 130 2.09 14.95 4.31
CA PHE A 130 1.45 13.96 3.46
C PHE A 130 2.41 13.40 2.41
N LEU A 131 2.51 12.06 2.33
CA LEU A 131 3.30 11.38 1.31
C LEU A 131 2.89 11.84 -0.09
N THR A 132 1.58 11.97 -0.30
CA THR A 132 0.97 12.35 -1.58
C THR A 132 1.26 13.79 -2.01
N GLU A 133 1.70 14.65 -1.09
CA GLU A 133 2.13 16.03 -1.38
C GLU A 133 3.65 16.14 -1.49
N ARG A 134 4.40 15.37 -0.68
CA ARG A 134 5.86 15.45 -0.61
C ARG A 134 6.55 14.74 -1.77
N PHE A 135 5.99 13.62 -2.22
CA PHE A 135 6.65 12.73 -3.18
C PHE A 135 5.93 12.80 -4.52
N THR A 136 6.38 13.71 -5.39
CA THR A 136 5.77 13.99 -6.70
C THR A 136 6.60 13.47 -7.87
N ARG A 137 7.76 12.85 -7.61
CA ARG A 137 8.66 12.34 -8.65
C ARG A 137 8.60 10.82 -8.72
N ALA A 138 8.51 10.27 -9.93
CA ALA A 138 8.26 8.85 -10.18
C ALA A 138 9.03 8.29 -11.38
N ALA A 139 9.01 6.96 -11.50
CA ALA A 139 9.49 6.23 -12.66
C ALA A 139 8.63 6.53 -13.90
N PRO A 140 9.24 6.57 -15.11
CA PRO A 140 8.50 6.69 -16.35
C PRO A 140 7.75 5.38 -16.66
N LEU A 141 6.74 5.45 -17.53
CA LEU A 141 5.81 4.35 -17.82
C LEU A 141 6.52 3.04 -18.21
N GLU A 142 7.54 3.14 -19.06
CA GLU A 142 8.29 2.01 -19.61
C GLU A 142 9.25 1.34 -18.60
N HIS A 143 9.46 1.95 -17.43
CA HIS A 143 10.40 1.42 -16.45
C HIS A 143 9.88 0.11 -15.83
N GLY A 144 10.70 -0.94 -15.86
CA GLY A 144 10.32 -2.30 -15.43
C GLY A 144 9.85 -2.42 -13.97
N VAL A 145 10.22 -1.46 -13.11
CA VAL A 145 9.77 -1.40 -11.70
C VAL A 145 8.25 -1.23 -11.55
N ASN A 146 7.58 -0.73 -12.59
CA ASN A 146 6.13 -0.48 -12.62
C ASN A 146 5.31 -1.70 -13.06
N ARG A 147 5.98 -2.81 -13.44
CA ARG A 147 5.30 -4.02 -13.89
C ARG A 147 4.45 -4.72 -12.84
N PRO A 148 4.81 -4.78 -11.54
CA PRO A 148 3.93 -5.34 -10.53
C PRO A 148 2.62 -4.56 -10.42
N TYR A 149 1.59 -5.22 -9.91
CA TYR A 149 0.24 -4.66 -9.80
C TYR A 149 -0.41 -5.04 -8.49
N LYS A 150 -1.48 -4.32 -8.13
CA LYS A 150 -2.45 -4.73 -7.12
C LYS A 150 -3.80 -4.96 -7.78
N THR A 151 -4.60 -5.81 -7.18
CA THR A 151 -5.87 -6.21 -7.77
C THR A 151 -7.04 -5.74 -6.92
N LEU A 152 -7.94 -4.98 -7.55
CA LEU A 152 -9.29 -4.74 -7.05
C LEU A 152 -10.19 -5.84 -7.64
N PHE A 153 -10.78 -6.70 -6.82
CA PHE A 153 -11.55 -7.87 -7.28
C PHE A 153 -12.88 -8.02 -6.55
N THR A 154 -13.81 -8.78 -7.15
CA THR A 154 -15.08 -9.19 -6.55
C THR A 154 -15.16 -10.72 -6.51
N GLN A 155 -16.28 -11.29 -6.04
CA GLN A 155 -16.50 -12.73 -5.90
C GLN A 155 -15.43 -13.40 -5.02
N ALA A 156 -15.09 -12.79 -3.88
CA ALA A 156 -13.99 -13.26 -3.03
C ALA A 156 -14.14 -14.72 -2.59
N GLU A 157 -15.37 -15.24 -2.51
CA GLU A 157 -15.72 -16.62 -2.17
C GLU A 157 -15.27 -17.67 -3.18
N VAL A 158 -15.00 -17.29 -4.43
CA VAL A 158 -14.57 -18.24 -5.46
C VAL A 158 -13.08 -18.58 -5.37
N TYR A 159 -12.32 -17.89 -4.51
CA TYR A 159 -10.89 -18.08 -4.35
C TYR A 159 -10.56 -18.87 -3.09
N GLY A 160 -9.70 -19.89 -3.23
CA GLY A 160 -9.15 -20.65 -2.11
C GLY A 160 -8.18 -19.85 -1.24
N CYS A 161 -7.53 -18.82 -1.80
CA CYS A 161 -6.78 -17.82 -1.06
C CYS A 161 -7.16 -16.42 -1.56
N LYS A 162 -7.92 -15.69 -0.73
CA LYS A 162 -8.61 -14.45 -1.12
C LYS A 162 -7.71 -13.24 -0.97
N LEU A 163 -6.92 -13.21 0.10
CA LEU A 163 -6.10 -12.07 0.46
C LEU A 163 -4.61 -12.41 0.29
N LEU A 164 -3.99 -11.78 -0.70
CA LEU A 164 -2.57 -11.88 -1.00
C LEU A 164 -2.03 -10.52 -1.48
N PRO A 165 -0.70 -10.31 -1.47
CA PRO A 165 -0.13 -8.99 -1.73
C PRO A 165 -0.47 -8.40 -3.11
N HIS A 166 -0.72 -9.23 -4.14
CA HIS A 166 -0.92 -8.77 -5.52
C HIS A 166 -2.32 -9.09 -6.07
N GLN A 167 -2.80 -10.33 -5.85
CA GLN A 167 -4.09 -10.80 -6.35
C GLN A 167 -4.56 -12.04 -5.58
N PRO A 168 -5.87 -12.31 -5.51
CA PRO A 168 -6.37 -13.59 -5.02
C PRO A 168 -5.86 -14.76 -5.88
N ARG A 169 -5.75 -15.95 -5.29
CA ARG A 169 -5.19 -17.14 -5.92
C ARG A 169 -6.06 -18.37 -5.68
N PHE A 170 -5.81 -19.39 -6.49
CA PHE A 170 -6.50 -20.69 -6.42
C PHE A 170 -8.02 -20.57 -6.57
N PRO A 171 -8.53 -19.97 -7.66
CA PRO A 171 -9.97 -19.98 -7.90
C PRO A 171 -10.50 -21.40 -8.03
N HIS A 172 -11.72 -21.63 -7.57
CA HIS A 172 -12.41 -22.90 -7.72
C HIS A 172 -12.63 -23.20 -9.21
N SER A 173 -12.43 -24.47 -9.60
CA SER A 173 -12.41 -24.86 -11.02
C SER A 173 -13.74 -24.64 -11.74
N ASP A 174 -14.86 -24.72 -11.03
CA ASP A 174 -16.21 -24.43 -11.51
C ASP A 174 -16.49 -22.94 -11.71
N ALA A 175 -15.73 -22.05 -11.06
CA ALA A 175 -15.83 -20.60 -11.18
C ALA A 175 -14.96 -20.02 -12.32
N LEU A 176 -14.00 -20.77 -12.89
CA LEU A 176 -13.09 -20.24 -13.91
C LEU A 176 -13.80 -19.59 -15.10
N GLY A 177 -14.95 -20.12 -15.52
CA GLY A 177 -15.75 -19.58 -16.62
C GLY A 177 -16.43 -18.23 -16.33
N THR A 178 -16.52 -17.82 -15.07
CA THR A 178 -17.12 -16.54 -14.66
C THR A 178 -16.10 -15.42 -14.55
N LEU A 179 -14.80 -15.74 -14.46
CA LEU A 179 -13.75 -14.77 -14.20
C LEU A 179 -13.44 -13.92 -15.43
N ARG A 180 -13.34 -12.61 -15.22
CA ARG A 180 -13.08 -11.60 -16.24
C ARG A 180 -12.08 -10.58 -15.72
N TYR A 181 -10.80 -10.89 -15.90
CA TYR A 181 -9.71 -10.03 -15.46
C TYR A 181 -9.41 -8.97 -16.53
N VAL A 182 -9.21 -7.73 -16.10
CA VAL A 182 -8.76 -6.62 -16.96
C VAL A 182 -7.55 -5.92 -16.34
N ASN A 183 -6.74 -5.26 -17.15
CA ASN A 183 -5.65 -4.41 -16.64
C ASN A 183 -6.12 -2.98 -16.29
N GLY A 184 -5.20 -2.14 -15.81
CA GLY A 184 -5.42 -0.72 -15.51
C GLY A 184 -5.82 0.15 -16.70
N ALA A 185 -5.97 -0.40 -17.91
CA ALA A 185 -6.54 0.26 -19.09
C ALA A 185 -7.92 -0.30 -19.50
N GLY A 186 -8.44 -1.30 -18.79
CA GLY A 186 -9.67 -2.01 -19.12
C GLY A 186 -9.53 -3.06 -20.22
N ALA A 187 -8.30 -3.40 -20.60
CA ALA A 187 -8.06 -4.46 -21.58
C ALA A 187 -8.17 -5.83 -20.91
N THR A 188 -8.95 -6.74 -21.52
CA THR A 188 -9.10 -8.13 -21.05
C THR A 188 -7.75 -8.83 -21.01
N LEU A 189 -7.49 -9.47 -19.87
CA LEU A 189 -6.29 -10.26 -19.65
C LEU A 189 -6.51 -11.73 -20.02
N PRO A 190 -5.46 -12.43 -20.50
CA PRO A 190 -5.49 -13.86 -20.74
C PRO A 190 -5.82 -14.67 -19.48
N ALA A 191 -6.38 -15.88 -19.67
CA ALA A 191 -6.79 -16.75 -18.57
C ALA A 191 -5.66 -17.14 -17.61
N TYR A 192 -4.42 -17.21 -18.11
CA TYR A 192 -3.25 -17.54 -17.31
C TYR A 192 -2.95 -16.56 -16.16
N PHE A 193 -3.58 -15.37 -16.15
CA PHE A 193 -3.51 -14.46 -15.00
C PHE A 193 -4.28 -14.96 -13.78
N TYR A 194 -5.22 -15.90 -13.95
CA TYR A 194 -6.08 -16.39 -12.87
C TYR A 194 -6.24 -17.92 -12.79
N ASP A 195 -5.99 -18.67 -13.86
CA ASP A 195 -6.24 -20.14 -13.89
C ASP A 195 -5.08 -21.01 -13.37
N GLU A 196 -4.03 -20.40 -12.81
CA GLU A 196 -2.82 -21.05 -12.28
C GLU A 196 -2.00 -21.83 -13.33
N SER A 197 -2.28 -21.69 -14.63
CA SER A 197 -1.59 -22.43 -15.72
C SER A 197 -0.20 -21.88 -16.09
N HIS A 198 0.09 -20.63 -15.73
CA HIS A 198 1.44 -20.08 -15.69
C HIS A 198 1.78 -19.76 -14.23
N GLY A 199 3.00 -20.10 -13.81
CA GLY A 199 3.51 -19.80 -12.47
C GLY A 199 3.42 -18.31 -12.11
N ASP A 200 3.89 -17.94 -10.91
CA ASP A 200 3.65 -16.64 -10.24
C ASP A 200 3.87 -15.38 -11.10
N PHE A 201 2.88 -15.03 -11.93
CA PHE A 201 2.91 -13.85 -12.79
C PHE A 201 2.38 -12.63 -12.04
N LEU A 202 3.09 -12.20 -11.00
CA LEU A 202 2.71 -11.04 -10.17
C LEU A 202 3.06 -9.69 -10.83
N GLN A 203 3.29 -9.70 -12.13
CA GLN A 203 3.75 -8.57 -12.94
C GLN A 203 3.09 -8.61 -14.31
N SER A 204 2.83 -7.45 -14.92
CA SER A 204 2.45 -7.38 -16.33
C SER A 204 3.62 -7.75 -17.23
N GLU A 205 3.33 -8.15 -18.46
CA GLU A 205 4.34 -8.36 -19.49
C GLU A 205 5.16 -7.08 -19.78
N PRO A 206 6.41 -7.19 -20.26
CA PRO A 206 7.18 -6.01 -20.68
C PRO A 206 6.39 -5.18 -21.69
N GLY A 207 6.28 -3.87 -21.46
CA GLY A 207 5.52 -2.95 -22.32
C GLY A 207 3.99 -3.01 -22.17
N ALA A 208 3.45 -3.87 -21.30
CA ALA A 208 2.00 -3.98 -21.08
C ALA A 208 1.47 -3.11 -19.93
N VAL A 209 2.35 -2.38 -19.23
CA VAL A 209 1.97 -1.45 -18.16
C VAL A 209 1.12 -0.32 -18.74
N SER A 210 0.01 -0.01 -18.08
CA SER A 210 -0.82 1.14 -18.44
C SER A 210 -1.51 1.74 -17.23
N TRP A 211 -1.54 3.07 -17.18
CA TRP A 211 -2.22 3.86 -16.14
C TRP A 211 -3.44 4.60 -16.70
N LYS A 212 -4.07 4.09 -17.76
CA LYS A 212 -5.14 4.81 -18.45
C LYS A 212 -6.39 5.02 -17.58
N LEU A 213 -6.81 4.01 -16.82
CA LEU A 213 -7.97 4.10 -15.92
C LEU A 213 -7.55 4.35 -14.47
N ALA A 214 -6.47 3.71 -14.04
CA ALA A 214 -5.95 3.85 -12.68
C ALA A 214 -4.47 3.43 -12.61
N GLN A 215 -3.81 3.86 -11.54
CA GLN A 215 -2.49 3.40 -11.11
C GLN A 215 -2.46 3.23 -9.60
N VAL A 216 -1.54 2.43 -9.09
CA VAL A 216 -1.22 2.42 -7.66
C VAL A 216 0.05 3.21 -7.44
N ASN A 217 -0.05 4.39 -6.85
CA ASN A 217 1.13 5.16 -6.45
C ASN A 217 1.82 4.40 -5.33
N HIS A 218 3.04 3.93 -5.58
CA HIS A 218 3.82 3.18 -4.60
C HIS A 218 5.00 4.03 -4.10
N TYR A 219 4.86 4.55 -2.88
CA TYR A 219 5.85 5.37 -2.18
C TYR A 219 6.84 4.49 -1.42
N ASN A 220 7.45 3.51 -2.09
CA ASN A 220 8.27 2.50 -1.44
C ASN A 220 9.47 3.09 -0.67
N THR A 221 10.12 4.11 -1.24
CA THR A 221 11.32 4.72 -0.67
C THR A 221 11.00 5.84 0.32
N ARG A 222 10.05 6.73 -0.02
CA ARG A 222 9.85 8.00 0.71
C ARG A 222 11.19 8.75 0.80
N SER A 223 11.45 9.48 1.89
CA SER A 223 12.73 10.15 2.11
C SER A 223 13.88 9.16 2.40
N TRP A 224 15.14 9.60 2.29
CA TRP A 224 16.28 8.75 2.68
C TRP A 224 16.19 8.28 4.15
N GLU A 225 15.85 9.19 5.07
CA GLU A 225 15.67 8.87 6.49
C GLU A 225 14.55 7.85 6.74
N ASP A 226 13.43 7.96 6.02
CA ASP A 226 12.36 6.96 6.05
C ASP A 226 12.82 5.60 5.60
N TYR A 227 13.56 5.56 4.50
CA TYR A 227 14.02 4.31 3.93
C TYR A 227 14.98 3.58 4.87
N VAL A 228 15.83 4.29 5.61
CA VAL A 228 16.68 3.71 6.65
C VAL A 228 15.84 3.09 7.77
N VAL A 229 14.78 3.77 8.24
CA VAL A 229 13.84 3.22 9.24
C VAL A 229 13.15 1.97 8.70
N LYS A 230 12.56 2.06 7.51
CA LYS A 230 11.85 0.95 6.85
C LYS A 230 12.75 -0.28 6.70
N HIS A 231 14.01 -0.06 6.33
CA HIS A 231 14.97 -1.13 6.17
C HIS A 231 15.33 -1.81 7.49
N ARG A 232 15.60 -1.03 8.55
CA ARG A 232 15.86 -1.57 9.91
C ARG A 232 14.67 -2.33 10.48
N ARG A 233 13.44 -1.90 10.15
CA ARG A 233 12.21 -2.61 10.53
C ARG A 233 12.11 -3.99 9.87
N GLY A 234 12.50 -4.13 8.61
CA GLY A 234 12.33 -5.35 7.81
C GLY A 234 10.92 -5.50 7.20
N GLY A 235 10.82 -6.34 6.17
CA GLY A 235 9.60 -6.58 5.37
C GLY A 235 8.67 -7.67 5.91
N GLY A 236 7.42 -7.68 5.46
CA GLY A 236 6.36 -8.59 5.95
C GLY A 236 6.37 -10.02 5.39
N LEU A 237 7.23 -10.30 4.40
CA LEU A 237 7.36 -11.61 3.74
C LEU A 237 8.66 -12.35 4.12
N ASN A 238 9.45 -11.82 5.05
CA ASN A 238 10.76 -12.33 5.46
C ASN A 238 11.74 -12.51 4.28
N VAL A 239 11.65 -11.65 3.26
CA VAL A 239 12.61 -11.62 2.15
C VAL A 239 13.78 -10.73 2.57
N GLU A 240 15.00 -11.27 2.52
CA GLU A 240 16.21 -10.50 2.77
C GLU A 240 16.38 -9.46 1.65
N TRP A 241 16.47 -8.19 2.03
CA TRP A 241 16.64 -7.07 1.12
C TRP A 241 17.89 -6.33 1.52
N SER A 242 18.76 -5.96 0.58
CA SER A 242 19.86 -5.03 0.83
C SER A 242 19.40 -3.60 0.59
N ARG A 243 19.73 -2.69 1.51
CA ARG A 243 19.35 -1.27 1.43
C ARG A 243 19.99 -0.63 0.21
N GLU A 244 21.28 -0.89 0.01
CA GLU A 244 22.16 -0.31 -0.99
C GLU A 244 21.77 -0.74 -2.39
N THR A 245 21.38 -2.01 -2.58
CA THR A 245 20.96 -2.51 -3.91
C THR A 245 19.54 -2.07 -4.25
N ASN A 246 18.64 -1.98 -3.27
CA ASN A 246 17.23 -1.66 -3.52
C ASN A 246 16.94 -0.16 -3.61
N TRP A 247 17.72 0.71 -2.94
CA TRP A 247 17.50 2.16 -3.05
C TRP A 247 17.52 2.64 -4.51
N PRO A 248 18.58 2.39 -5.30
CA PRO A 248 18.59 2.85 -6.69
C PRO A 248 17.53 2.15 -7.54
N VAL A 249 17.00 0.99 -7.14
CA VAL A 249 15.91 0.30 -7.87
C VAL A 249 14.59 1.04 -7.69
N PHE A 250 14.25 1.47 -6.48
CA PHE A 250 12.95 2.06 -6.14
C PHE A 250 12.95 3.59 -6.03
N ASP A 251 14.10 4.25 -5.84
CA ASP A 251 14.19 5.72 -5.74
C ASP A 251 14.12 6.36 -7.13
N ARG A 252 12.91 6.39 -7.68
CA ARG A 252 12.64 6.82 -9.05
C ARG A 252 12.13 8.24 -9.12
N ASN A 253 12.90 9.12 -9.75
CA ASN A 253 12.70 10.57 -9.71
C ASN A 253 12.68 11.21 -11.10
N GLU A 254 12.57 10.38 -12.14
CA GLU A 254 12.75 10.76 -13.53
C GLU A 254 11.64 11.71 -14.00
N GLU A 255 10.37 11.39 -13.73
CA GLU A 255 9.20 12.18 -14.13
C GLU A 255 8.51 12.84 -12.94
N GLU A 256 7.76 13.91 -13.19
CA GLU A 256 6.82 14.47 -12.21
C GLU A 256 5.41 13.90 -12.46
N ASP A 257 4.73 13.51 -11.39
CA ASP A 257 3.33 13.15 -11.38
C ASP A 257 2.60 13.87 -10.25
N LEU A 258 1.63 14.70 -10.65
CA LEU A 258 0.74 15.44 -9.75
C LEU A 258 -0.71 14.95 -9.86
N SER A 259 -0.94 13.81 -10.51
CA SER A 259 -2.29 13.35 -10.84
C SER A 259 -3.13 13.08 -9.59
N ILE A 260 -2.49 12.63 -8.50
CA ILE A 260 -3.14 12.39 -7.20
C ILE A 260 -3.58 13.69 -6.52
N ALA A 261 -3.00 14.84 -6.89
CA ALA A 261 -3.23 16.13 -6.23
C ALA A 261 -4.70 16.57 -6.28
N VAL A 262 -5.42 16.16 -7.34
CA VAL A 262 -6.84 16.46 -7.52
C VAL A 262 -7.73 15.87 -6.40
N ARG A 263 -7.25 14.83 -5.69
CA ARG A 263 -7.95 14.23 -4.55
C ARG A 263 -7.65 14.95 -3.23
N LEU A 264 -6.53 15.65 -3.11
CA LEU A 264 -6.03 16.21 -1.84
C LEU A 264 -7.02 17.09 -1.09
N PRO A 265 -7.85 17.95 -1.73
CA PRO A 265 -8.85 18.72 -0.98
C PRO A 265 -9.85 17.84 -0.20
N ALA A 266 -10.33 16.75 -0.81
CA ALA A 266 -11.24 15.81 -0.15
C ALA A 266 -10.52 14.99 0.93
N VAL A 267 -9.27 14.61 0.68
CA VAL A 267 -8.41 13.89 1.63
C VAL A 267 -8.16 14.75 2.86
N ARG A 268 -7.77 16.02 2.68
CA ARG A 268 -7.57 17.03 3.75
C ARG A 268 -8.84 17.18 4.58
N ALA A 269 -10.00 17.37 3.94
CA ALA A 269 -11.27 17.47 4.67
C ALA A 269 -11.60 16.20 5.48
N SER A 270 -11.26 15.01 4.97
CA SER A 270 -11.43 13.76 5.72
C SER A 270 -10.43 13.62 6.86
N TYR A 271 -9.18 14.01 6.65
CA TYR A 271 -8.13 14.01 7.66
C TYR A 271 -8.43 15.00 8.79
N ASP A 272 -8.86 16.22 8.47
CA ASP A 272 -9.18 17.25 9.45
C ASP A 272 -10.33 16.79 10.36
N LYS A 273 -11.35 16.13 9.79
CA LYS A 273 -12.43 15.51 10.58
C LYS A 273 -11.90 14.43 11.53
N LEU A 274 -10.95 13.62 11.09
CA LEU A 274 -10.32 12.61 11.93
C LEU A 274 -9.53 13.25 13.09
N MET A 275 -8.86 14.38 12.83
CA MET A 275 -8.09 15.14 13.82
C MET A 275 -8.94 16.01 14.76
N MET A 276 -10.26 16.14 14.51
CA MET A 276 -11.18 16.75 15.48
C MET A 276 -11.34 15.90 16.74
N ASP A 277 -11.11 14.58 16.66
CA ASP A 277 -11.04 13.73 17.84
C ASP A 277 -9.72 13.95 18.57
N GLU A 278 -9.79 14.45 19.81
CA GLU A 278 -8.61 14.75 20.61
C GLU A 278 -7.74 13.51 20.84
N GLY A 279 -8.35 12.35 21.07
CA GLY A 279 -7.64 11.09 21.28
C GLY A 279 -6.84 10.68 20.05
N VAL A 280 -7.46 10.73 18.86
CA VAL A 280 -6.77 10.44 17.59
C VAL A 280 -5.61 11.41 17.37
N ARG A 281 -5.84 12.72 17.53
CA ARG A 281 -4.82 13.74 17.34
C ARG A 281 -3.63 13.53 18.28
N THR A 282 -3.87 13.33 19.58
CA THR A 282 -2.81 13.11 20.57
C THR A 282 -2.01 11.82 20.28
N LEU A 283 -2.69 10.73 19.92
CA LEU A 283 -2.03 9.46 19.58
C LEU A 283 -1.21 9.58 18.28
N HIS A 284 -1.72 10.29 17.27
CA HIS A 284 -0.98 10.56 16.04
C HIS A 284 0.28 11.40 16.29
N GLU A 285 0.16 12.47 17.06
CA GLU A 285 1.31 13.29 17.47
C GLU A 285 2.35 12.47 18.25
N GLN A 286 1.91 11.54 19.11
CA GLN A 286 2.81 10.60 19.79
C GLN A 286 3.55 9.70 18.80
N CYS A 287 2.84 9.10 17.85
CA CYS A 287 3.45 8.31 16.77
C CYS A 287 4.51 9.11 16.00
N CYS A 288 4.18 10.35 15.60
CA CYS A 288 5.11 11.24 14.91
C CYS A 288 6.36 11.54 15.75
N ARG A 289 6.21 11.82 17.04
CA ARG A 289 7.36 12.05 17.94
C ARG A 289 8.24 10.82 18.09
N PHE A 290 7.66 9.64 18.27
CA PHE A 290 8.42 8.40 18.38
C PHE A 290 9.15 8.07 17.09
N TYR A 291 8.51 8.27 15.93
CA TYR A 291 9.14 8.06 14.64
C TYR A 291 10.30 9.05 14.42
N ALA A 292 10.12 10.33 14.73
CA ALA A 292 11.17 11.35 14.66
C ALA A 292 12.39 10.99 15.51
N ALA A 293 12.16 10.54 16.75
CA ALA A 293 13.22 10.11 17.65
C ALA A 293 13.96 8.88 17.11
N HIS A 294 13.24 7.94 16.50
CA HIS A 294 13.82 6.76 15.88
C HIS A 294 14.68 7.12 14.66
N VAL A 295 14.18 7.99 13.78
CA VAL A 295 14.97 8.58 12.67
C VAL A 295 16.27 9.19 13.20
N ALA A 296 16.17 10.07 14.21
CA ALA A 296 17.34 10.74 14.77
C ALA A 296 18.36 9.78 15.43
N ALA A 297 17.90 8.67 16.00
CA ALA A 297 18.78 7.62 16.51
C ALA A 297 19.52 6.91 15.37
N LEU A 298 18.81 6.51 14.32
CA LEU A 298 19.39 5.78 13.19
C LEU A 298 20.34 6.63 12.33
N THR A 299 20.03 7.91 12.12
CA THR A 299 20.90 8.81 11.36
C THR A 299 22.25 9.00 12.05
N ARG A 300 22.28 9.10 13.39
CA ARG A 300 23.53 9.18 14.17
C ARG A 300 24.39 7.92 14.01
N ASP A 301 23.78 6.74 14.05
CA ASP A 301 24.49 5.47 13.86
C ASP A 301 25.12 5.38 12.46
N VAL A 302 24.41 5.80 11.41
CA VAL A 302 24.90 5.75 10.02
C VAL A 302 26.08 6.69 9.82
N THR A 303 26.04 7.90 10.39
CA THR A 303 27.17 8.83 10.34
C THR A 303 28.37 8.29 11.10
N ALA A 304 28.17 7.69 12.28
CA ALA A 304 29.25 7.09 13.07
C ALA A 304 29.93 5.91 12.33
N ALA A 305 29.15 5.05 11.66
CA ALA A 305 29.67 3.93 10.88
C ALA A 305 30.51 4.38 9.66
N GLN A 306 30.17 5.51 9.04
CA GLN A 306 30.92 6.08 7.92
C GLN A 306 32.23 6.76 8.36
N CYS A 307 32.32 7.24 9.61
CA CYS A 307 33.54 7.81 10.17
C CYS A 307 34.51 6.76 10.75
N GLY A 308 34.05 5.51 10.95
CA GLY A 308 34.85 4.42 11.54
C GLY A 308 35.72 3.63 10.56
N THR A 309 35.62 3.87 9.25
CA THR A 309 36.46 3.25 8.21
C THR A 309 37.49 4.24 7.70
N GLY A 310 38.36 4.72 8.59
CA GLY A 310 39.64 5.35 8.22
C GLY A 310 40.72 4.27 8.11
N PRO A 311 41.66 4.35 7.16
CA PRO A 311 42.68 3.33 6.99
C PRO A 311 43.63 3.35 8.18
N PHE A 312 43.77 2.20 8.85
CA PHE A 312 44.97 1.88 9.60
C PHE A 312 45.95 1.17 8.68
#